data_AF-A0A969MTA1-F1
#
_entry.id   AF-A0A969MTA1-F1
#
_cell.length_a   1.000
_cell.length_b   1.000
_cell.length_c   1.000
_cell.angle_alpha   90.00
_cell.angle_beta   90.00
_cell.angle_gamma   90.00
#
_symmetry.space_group_name_H-M   'P 1'
#
loop_
_entity.id
_entity.type
_entity.pdbx_description
1 polymer ?
#
loop_
_entity_poly.entity_id
_entity_poly.type
_entity_poly.pdbx_seq_one_letter_code
_entity_poly.pdbx_strand_id
1 'polypeptide(L)'
;KNLSGSLKIDAWALKYLDCSDNQLTTLDVSGCESLEWLYCYNNKLTSLDVAGCRSLKWLYCYNNKLTSLDVSGVTNLGDLECSDNQLTTLDVAGCRSLKWLECTNNELPKASKEIIISLLPNCEIIF
;
A
#
# COMPACT_ATOMS: atom_id res chain seq x y z
N LYS A 1 7.80 5.41 -17.65
CA LYS A 1 8.15 6.83 -17.37
C LYS A 1 9.61 6.84 -16.84
N ASN A 2 10.28 8.00 -16.62
CA ASN A 2 11.64 8.07 -16.03
C ASN A 2 11.65 8.94 -14.76
N LEU A 3 10.59 8.80 -13.94
CA LEU A 3 10.49 9.51 -12.67
C LEU A 3 11.49 8.90 -11.68
N SER A 4 12.13 9.73 -10.87
CA SER A 4 13.11 9.29 -9.87
C SER A 4 13.06 10.18 -8.64
N GLY A 5 13.61 9.69 -7.53
CA GLY A 5 13.61 10.43 -6.26
C GLY A 5 12.22 10.49 -5.63
N SER A 6 11.92 11.61 -4.98
CA SER A 6 10.67 11.79 -4.24
C SER A 6 9.57 12.38 -5.11
N LEU A 7 8.38 11.79 -5.07
CA LEU A 7 7.16 12.33 -5.68
C LEU A 7 6.13 12.63 -4.59
N LYS A 8 5.62 13.87 -4.57
CA LYS A 8 4.50 14.29 -3.74
C LYS A 8 3.37 14.75 -4.64
N ILE A 9 2.16 14.26 -4.42
CA ILE A 9 0.96 14.67 -5.12
C ILE A 9 -0.07 15.12 -4.10
N ASP A 10 -0.54 16.34 -4.29
CA ASP A 10 -1.64 16.93 -3.54
C ASP A 10 -2.73 17.31 -4.55
N ALA A 11 -3.70 16.42 -4.73
CA ALA A 11 -4.73 16.54 -5.74
C ALA A 11 -6.05 15.94 -5.25
N TRP A 12 -6.88 16.78 -4.65
CA TRP A 12 -8.16 16.39 -4.02
C TRP A 12 -9.15 15.69 -4.97
N ALA A 13 -9.05 15.90 -6.28
CA ALA A 13 -9.94 15.33 -7.29
C ALA A 13 -9.31 14.15 -8.07
N LEU A 14 -8.04 13.80 -7.80
CA LEU A 14 -7.36 12.72 -8.52
C LEU A 14 -7.97 11.37 -8.11
N LYS A 15 -8.48 10.61 -9.08
CA LYS A 15 -9.09 9.28 -8.84
C LYS A 15 -8.15 8.12 -9.14
N TYR A 16 -7.21 8.32 -10.05
CA TYR A 16 -6.34 7.27 -10.56
C TYR A 16 -4.92 7.81 -10.65
N LEU A 17 -3.97 7.10 -10.04
CA LEU A 17 -2.55 7.39 -10.18
C LEU A 17 -1.80 6.12 -10.59
N ASP A 18 -1.14 6.21 -11.74
CA ASP A 18 -0.14 5.24 -12.16
C ASP A 18 1.24 5.90 -12.29
N CYS A 19 2.10 5.48 -11.37
CA CYS A 19 3.53 5.80 -11.32
C CYS A 19 4.40 4.54 -11.25
N SER A 20 3.88 3.39 -11.71
CA SER A 20 4.65 2.15 -11.79
C SER A 20 5.82 2.25 -12.76
N ASP A 21 6.78 1.34 -12.62
CA ASP A 21 7.92 1.19 -13.54
C ASP A 21 8.72 2.49 -13.66
N ASN A 22 9.14 2.99 -12.49
CA ASN A 22 9.96 4.18 -12.33
C ASN A 22 11.10 3.91 -11.34
N GLN A 23 11.78 4.97 -10.92
CA GLN A 23 12.91 4.93 -10.00
C GLN A 23 12.61 5.78 -8.75
N LEU A 24 11.33 5.90 -8.38
CA LEU A 24 10.91 6.66 -7.21
C LEU A 24 11.45 6.02 -5.93
N THR A 25 11.92 6.85 -5.01
CA THR A 25 12.41 6.44 -3.69
C THR A 25 11.41 6.73 -2.59
N THR A 26 10.52 7.72 -2.79
CA THR A 26 9.39 7.99 -1.89
C THR A 26 8.17 8.44 -2.70
N LEU A 27 6.98 8.11 -2.19
CA LEU A 27 5.71 8.57 -2.74
C LEU A 27 4.81 9.06 -1.62
N ASP A 28 4.41 10.33 -1.70
CA ASP A 28 3.43 10.94 -0.80
C ASP A 28 2.19 11.32 -1.60
N VAL A 29 1.08 10.63 -1.35
CA VAL A 29 -0.24 10.92 -1.93
C VAL A 29 -1.27 11.22 -0.84
N SER A 30 -0.82 11.58 0.36
CA SER A 30 -1.68 11.83 1.52
C SER A 30 -2.73 12.94 1.27
N GLY A 31 -2.49 13.87 0.34
CA GLY A 31 -3.47 14.89 -0.08
C GLY A 31 -4.53 14.42 -1.09
N CYS A 32 -4.48 13.17 -1.55
CA CYS A 32 -5.36 12.66 -2.59
C CYS A 32 -6.59 11.92 -2.01
N GLU A 33 -7.50 12.65 -1.35
CA GLU A 33 -8.67 12.06 -0.67
C GLU A 33 -9.62 11.28 -1.60
N SER A 34 -9.73 11.70 -2.87
CA SER A 34 -10.57 11.04 -3.89
C SER A 34 -9.86 9.92 -4.65
N LEU A 35 -8.60 9.59 -4.31
CA LEU A 35 -7.86 8.55 -5.01
C LEU A 35 -8.51 7.19 -4.78
N GLU A 36 -8.85 6.49 -5.85
CA GLU A 36 -9.51 5.19 -5.84
C GLU A 36 -8.56 4.07 -6.27
N TRP A 37 -7.63 4.35 -7.19
CA TRP A 37 -6.59 3.43 -7.67
C TRP A 37 -5.18 4.01 -7.53
N LEU A 38 -4.27 3.25 -6.93
CA LEU A 38 -2.85 3.56 -6.86
C LEU A 38 -1.99 2.39 -7.36
N TYR A 39 -1.31 2.61 -8.48
CA TYR A 39 -0.26 1.75 -8.99
C TYR A 39 1.10 2.44 -8.80
N CYS A 40 1.93 1.84 -7.95
CA CYS A 40 3.29 2.33 -7.65
C CYS A 40 4.33 1.20 -7.56
N TYR A 41 3.99 0.02 -8.09
CA TYR A 41 4.85 -1.14 -8.17
C TYR A 41 6.07 -0.91 -9.08
N ASN A 42 7.09 -1.79 -8.98
CA ASN A 42 8.33 -1.71 -9.75
C ASN A 42 9.03 -0.34 -9.60
N ASN A 43 9.27 0.07 -8.37
CA ASN A 43 10.00 1.29 -8.02
C ASN A 43 11.13 0.96 -7.03
N LYS A 44 11.68 1.98 -6.36
CA LYS A 44 12.65 1.86 -5.28
C LYS A 44 12.10 2.47 -3.99
N LEU A 45 10.77 2.42 -3.80
CA LEU A 45 10.11 3.08 -2.69
C LEU A 45 10.61 2.52 -1.36
N THR A 46 11.12 3.42 -0.54
CA THR A 46 11.47 3.16 0.87
C THR A 46 10.40 3.73 1.81
N SER A 47 9.54 4.61 1.29
CA SER A 47 8.41 5.19 2.00
C SER A 47 7.25 5.43 1.03
N LEU A 48 6.05 5.12 1.49
CA LEU A 48 4.78 5.34 0.82
C LEU A 48 3.79 5.89 1.85
N ASP A 49 3.29 7.11 1.63
CA ASP A 49 2.27 7.74 2.48
C ASP A 49 0.92 7.81 1.76
N VAL A 50 -0.06 7.08 2.30
CA VAL A 50 -1.44 6.97 1.83
C VAL A 50 -2.47 7.35 2.91
N ALA A 51 -2.04 7.99 4.01
CA ALA A 51 -2.87 8.17 5.21
C ALA A 51 -4.17 8.95 4.95
N GLY A 52 -4.19 9.88 3.99
CA GLY A 52 -5.37 10.65 3.62
C GLY A 52 -6.19 10.07 2.47
N CYS A 53 -5.79 8.94 1.87
CA CYS A 53 -6.47 8.33 0.71
C CYS A 53 -7.73 7.54 1.10
N ARG A 54 -8.71 8.21 1.74
CA ARG A 54 -9.92 7.56 2.29
C ARG A 54 -10.78 6.84 1.26
N SER A 55 -10.71 7.25 -0.01
CA SER A 55 -11.47 6.62 -1.11
C SER A 55 -10.73 5.46 -1.79
N LEU A 56 -9.50 5.16 -1.36
CA LEU A 56 -8.65 4.19 -2.04
C LEU A 56 -9.21 2.78 -1.86
N LYS A 57 -9.35 2.09 -2.99
CA LYS A 57 -9.94 0.75 -3.10
C LYS A 57 -8.91 -0.28 -3.56
N TRP A 58 -7.94 0.17 -4.38
CA TRP A 58 -6.88 -0.68 -4.93
C TRP A 58 -5.51 -0.05 -4.69
N LEU A 59 -4.64 -0.79 -4.01
CA LEU A 59 -3.25 -0.41 -3.80
C LEU A 59 -2.30 -1.52 -4.26
N TYR A 60 -1.53 -1.24 -5.32
CA TYR A 60 -0.50 -2.12 -5.83
C TYR A 60 0.88 -1.45 -5.67
N CYS A 61 1.65 -1.95 -4.70
CA CYS A 61 2.96 -1.40 -4.31
C CYS A 61 4.07 -2.46 -4.26
N TYR A 62 3.86 -3.61 -4.92
CA TYR A 62 4.83 -4.70 -4.97
C TYR A 62 6.14 -4.34 -5.68
N ASN A 63 7.17 -5.15 -5.45
CA ASN A 63 8.52 -4.96 -5.99
C ASN A 63 9.07 -3.55 -5.69
N ASN A 64 9.24 -3.29 -4.40
CA ASN A 64 9.76 -2.06 -3.83
C ASN A 64 10.74 -2.38 -2.68
N LYS A 65 11.04 -1.40 -1.82
CA LYS A 65 11.96 -1.53 -0.68
C LYS A 65 11.33 -1.03 0.62
N LEU A 66 10.01 -1.16 0.75
CA LEU A 66 9.28 -0.71 1.93
C LEU A 66 9.63 -1.63 3.11
N THR A 67 9.93 -1.04 4.27
CA THR A 67 10.19 -1.78 5.51
C THR A 67 8.99 -1.77 6.47
N SER A 68 8.07 -0.84 6.25
CA SER A 68 6.79 -0.70 6.93
C SER A 68 5.74 -0.18 5.96
N LEU A 69 4.50 -0.60 6.13
CA LEU A 69 3.35 -0.06 5.41
C LEU A 69 2.19 0.14 6.38
N ASP A 70 1.71 1.38 6.49
CA ASP A 70 0.52 1.73 7.27
C ASP A 70 -0.61 2.08 6.32
N VAL A 71 -1.65 1.24 6.32
CA VAL A 71 -2.90 1.46 5.59
C VAL A 71 -4.09 1.52 6.54
N SER A 72 -3.86 1.66 7.86
CA SER A 72 -4.90 1.62 8.89
C SER A 72 -5.99 2.69 8.69
N GLY A 73 -5.66 3.83 8.07
CA GLY A 73 -6.60 4.90 7.70
C GLY A 73 -7.38 4.66 6.40
N VAL A 74 -7.02 3.64 5.61
CA VAL A 74 -7.57 3.37 4.27
C VAL A 74 -8.74 2.39 4.37
N THR A 75 -9.83 2.85 4.99
CA THR A 75 -10.94 1.97 5.42
C THR A 75 -11.76 1.33 4.28
N ASN A 76 -11.67 1.89 3.06
CA ASN A 76 -12.35 1.41 1.87
C ASN A 76 -11.49 0.48 1.00
N LEU A 77 -10.27 0.14 1.44
CA LEU A 77 -9.36 -0.72 0.68
C LEU A 77 -9.99 -2.11 0.51
N GLY A 78 -10.12 -2.54 -0.75
CA GLY A 78 -10.63 -3.85 -1.14
C GLY A 78 -9.50 -4.81 -1.47
N ASP A 79 -8.51 -4.33 -2.23
CA ASP A 79 -7.37 -5.14 -2.68
C ASP A 79 -6.04 -4.44 -2.34
N LEU A 80 -5.14 -5.19 -1.71
CA LEU A 80 -3.79 -4.77 -1.38
C LEU A 80 -2.76 -5.79 -1.87
N GLU A 81 -1.89 -5.37 -2.78
CA GLU A 81 -0.68 -6.11 -3.13
C GLU A 81 0.58 -5.35 -2.69
N CYS A 82 1.33 -5.97 -1.78
CA CYS A 82 2.57 -5.44 -1.23
C CYS A 82 3.69 -6.49 -1.19
N SER A 83 3.57 -7.52 -2.03
CA SER A 83 4.60 -8.55 -2.23
C SER A 83 5.96 -7.97 -2.64
N ASP A 84 7.02 -8.74 -2.47
CA ASP A 84 8.39 -8.36 -2.88
C ASP A 84 8.81 -6.99 -2.31
N ASN A 85 8.74 -6.89 -0.98
CA ASN A 85 9.22 -5.76 -0.19
C ASN A 85 10.07 -6.28 0.99
N GLN A 86 10.37 -5.44 1.98
CA GLN A 86 11.11 -5.80 3.19
C GLN A 86 10.24 -5.53 4.44
N LEU A 87 8.92 -5.69 4.32
CA LEU A 87 7.98 -5.31 5.37
C LEU A 87 8.21 -6.16 6.62
N THR A 88 8.60 -5.49 7.70
CA THR A 88 8.63 -6.05 9.06
C THR A 88 7.34 -5.74 9.81
N THR A 89 6.62 -4.71 9.36
CA THR A 89 5.33 -4.26 9.89
C THR A 89 4.37 -3.93 8.76
N LEU A 90 3.12 -4.34 8.92
CA LEU A 90 2.01 -4.03 8.04
C LEU A 90 0.78 -3.76 8.92
N ASP A 91 0.33 -2.52 8.98
CA ASP A 91 -0.84 -2.14 9.78
C ASP A 91 -2.10 -2.06 8.89
N VAL A 92 -3.03 -2.97 9.13
CA VAL A 92 -4.31 -3.14 8.42
C VAL A 92 -5.51 -2.99 9.36
N ALA A 93 -5.33 -2.43 10.57
CA ALA A 93 -6.35 -2.43 11.63
C ALA A 93 -7.69 -1.77 11.22
N GLY A 94 -7.68 -0.79 10.31
CA GLY A 94 -8.89 -0.15 9.78
C GLY A 94 -9.43 -0.72 8.47
N CYS A 95 -8.73 -1.65 7.82
CA CYS A 95 -9.06 -2.19 6.50
C CYS A 95 -10.11 -3.30 6.54
N ARG A 96 -11.22 -3.12 7.27
CA ARG A 96 -12.27 -4.17 7.43
C ARG A 96 -12.96 -4.58 6.12
N SER A 97 -12.84 -3.76 5.08
CA SER A 97 -13.39 -4.02 3.76
C SER A 97 -12.49 -4.91 2.89
N LEU A 98 -11.24 -5.15 3.30
CA LEU A 98 -10.25 -5.87 2.51
C LEU A 98 -10.74 -7.28 2.19
N LYS A 99 -10.68 -7.64 0.92
CA LYS A 99 -11.09 -8.92 0.36
C LYS A 99 -9.90 -9.76 -0.05
N TRP A 100 -8.83 -9.11 -0.46
CA TRP A 100 -7.62 -9.78 -0.89
C TRP A 100 -6.37 -9.02 -0.44
N LEU A 101 -5.44 -9.76 0.16
CA LEU A 101 -4.16 -9.28 0.66
C LEU A 101 -3.05 -10.24 0.20
N GLU A 102 -2.16 -9.76 -0.64
CA GLU A 102 -0.93 -10.45 -1.02
C GLU A 102 0.27 -9.70 -0.44
N CYS A 103 1.01 -10.38 0.43
CA CYS A 103 2.19 -9.84 1.11
C CYS A 103 3.34 -10.86 1.16
N THR A 104 3.38 -11.81 0.22
CA THR A 104 4.50 -12.75 0.02
C THR A 104 5.83 -12.04 -0.16
N ASN A 105 6.93 -12.75 0.09
CA ASN A 105 8.29 -12.22 -0.05
C ASN A 105 8.51 -10.91 0.73
N ASN A 106 8.10 -10.92 1.99
CA ASN A 106 8.37 -9.89 3.00
C ASN A 106 9.00 -10.50 4.25
N GLU A 107 9.36 -9.66 5.22
CA GLU A 107 10.02 -10.05 6.48
C GLU A 107 9.04 -10.03 7.68
N LEU A 108 7.74 -10.22 7.43
CA LEU A 108 6.71 -10.14 8.45
C LEU A 108 6.90 -11.25 9.51
N PRO A 109 7.08 -10.88 10.80
CA PRO A 109 7.16 -11.86 11.87
C PRO A 109 5.88 -12.69 11.97
N LYS A 110 6.02 -13.94 12.45
CA LYS A 110 4.87 -14.84 12.68
C LYS A 110 3.75 -14.19 13.50
N ALA A 111 4.10 -13.45 14.55
CA ALA A 111 3.14 -12.73 15.39
C ALA A 111 2.34 -11.68 14.60
N SER A 112 3.00 -10.94 13.70
CA SER A 112 2.34 -9.96 12.82
C SER A 112 1.37 -10.65 11.87
N LYS A 113 1.75 -11.80 11.29
CA LYS A 113 0.87 -12.61 10.43
C LYS A 113 -0.38 -13.09 11.18
N GLU A 114 -0.24 -13.55 12.43
CA GLU A 114 -1.36 -13.95 13.29
C GLU A 114 -2.31 -12.79 13.60
N ILE A 115 -1.77 -11.60 13.89
CA ILE A 115 -2.57 -10.37 14.10
C ILE A 115 -3.35 -10.03 12.83
N ILE A 116 -2.70 -10.04 11.67
CA ILE A 116 -3.35 -9.74 10.38
C ILE A 116 -4.52 -10.70 10.11
N ILE A 117 -4.34 -12.00 10.32
CA ILE A 117 -5.41 -13.00 10.19
C ILE A 117 -6.59 -12.67 11.13
N SER A 118 -6.30 -12.28 12.37
CA SER A 118 -7.34 -11.96 13.36
C SER A 118 -8.13 -10.70 13.01
N LEU A 119 -7.48 -9.71 12.40
CA LEU A 119 -8.11 -8.44 11.99
C LEU A 119 -8.97 -8.60 10.73
N LEU A 120 -8.63 -9.56 9.86
CA LEU A 120 -9.21 -9.73 8.53
C LEU A 120 -9.79 -11.13 8.31
N PRO A 121 -10.76 -11.60 9.12
CA PRO A 121 -11.26 -12.99 9.08
C PRO A 121 -11.99 -13.38 7.79
N ASN A 122 -12.36 -12.41 6.95
CA ASN A 122 -13.06 -12.61 5.66
C ASN A 122 -12.21 -12.20 4.45
N CYS A 123 -10.93 -11.93 4.65
CA CYS A 123 -9.99 -11.59 3.59
C CYS A 123 -9.28 -12.86 3.13
N GLU A 124 -9.09 -13.02 1.83
CA GLU A 124 -8.10 -13.95 1.29
C GLU A 124 -6.71 -13.35 1.54
N ILE A 125 -5.84 -14.08 2.25
CA ILE A 125 -4.53 -13.58 2.67
C ILE A 125 -3.45 -14.55 2.20
N ILE A 126 -2.45 -14.01 1.51
CA ILE A 126 -1.32 -14.74 0.95
C ILE A 126 -0.04 -14.11 1.55
N PHE A 127 0.78 -14.95 2.18
CA PHE A 127 1.86 -14.58 3.11
C PHE A 127 3.24 -15.07 2.70
#